data_AF-A0A359CLD1-F1
#
_entry.id   AF-A0A359CLD1-F1
#
_cell.length_a   1.000
_cell.length_b   1.000
_cell.length_c   1.000
_cell.angle_alpha   90.00
_cell.angle_beta   90.00
_cell.angle_gamma   90.00
#
_symmetry.space_group_name_H-M   'P 1'
#
loop_
_entity.id
_entity.type
_entity.pdbx_description
1 polymer ?
#
loop_
_entity_poly.entity_id
_entity_poly.type
_entity_poly.pdbx_seq_one_letter_code
_entity_poly.pdbx_strand_id
1 'polypeptide(L)' 'MCKRLFTKNLTSIPLFWVDFNYKLYKKKGKEGSCMVKIHPNLANDEFIKKTLNELIDYIRDNYNMEDM' A
#
# COMPACT_ATOMS: atom_id res chain seq x y z
N MET A 1 11.14 6.16 1.58
CA MET A 1 11.24 6.91 0.31
C MET A 1 11.12 5.93 -0.86
N CYS A 2 10.14 6.10 -1.74
CA CYS A 2 9.88 5.21 -2.88
C CYS A 2 11.04 5.24 -3.89
N LYS A 3 11.79 4.14 -4.02
CA LYS A 3 12.94 4.03 -4.95
C LYS A 3 12.56 3.64 -6.39
N ARG A 4 11.28 3.44 -6.70
CA ARG A 4 10.80 3.15 -8.07
C ARG A 4 9.69 4.14 -8.43
N LEU A 5 10.05 5.17 -9.20
CA LEU A 5 9.13 6.19 -9.72
C LEU A 5 8.45 5.75 -11.03
N PHE A 6 8.74 4.55 -11.53
CA PHE A 6 8.24 4.08 -12.82
C PHE A 6 7.80 2.62 -12.76
N THR A 7 6.77 2.29 -13.54
CA THR A 7 6.16 0.95 -13.71
C THR A 7 6.85 0.17 -14.85
N LYS A 8 6.30 -1.00 -15.24
CA LYS A 8 6.85 -1.86 -16.32
C LYS A 8 7.19 -1.00 -17.55
N ASN A 9 8.41 -1.18 -18.08
CA ASN A 9 8.96 -0.49 -19.25
C ASN A 9 9.31 1.00 -19.09
N LEU A 10 9.27 1.54 -17.86
CA LEU A 10 9.62 2.95 -17.57
C LEU A 10 8.73 4.00 -18.26
N THR A 11 7.57 3.60 -18.79
CA THR A 11 6.66 4.48 -19.54
C THR A 11 5.55 5.11 -18.70
N SER A 12 5.40 4.73 -17.43
CA SER A 12 4.32 5.24 -16.59
C SER A 12 4.74 5.35 -15.13
N ILE A 13 4.21 6.35 -14.42
CA ILE A 13 4.52 6.65 -13.03
C ILE A 13 3.45 6.02 -12.12
N PRO A 14 3.81 5.17 -11.15
CA PRO A 14 2.85 4.66 -10.17
C PRO A 14 2.44 5.80 -9.23
N LEU A 15 1.15 6.08 -9.16
CA LEU A 15 0.60 7.10 -8.27
C LEU A 15 0.53 6.61 -6.82
N PHE A 16 0.24 5.32 -6.63
CA PHE A 16 0.36 4.63 -5.36
C PHE A 16 0.49 3.12 -5.60
N TRP A 17 0.92 2.40 -4.58
CA TRP A 17 0.82 0.94 -4.51
C TRP A 17 0.79 0.48 -3.05
N VAL A 18 0.45 -0.79 -2.86
CA VAL A 18 0.34 -1.41 -1.54
C VAL A 18 1.37 -2.52 -1.45
N ASP A 19 2.21 -2.48 -0.43
CA ASP A 19 3.09 -3.59 -0.10
C ASP A 19 2.46 -4.40 1.02
N PHE A 20 2.31 -5.71 0.81
CA PHE A 20 1.97 -6.66 1.86
C PHE A 20 3.23 -7.37 2.37
N ASN A 21 3.53 -7.21 3.65
CA ASN A 21 4.66 -7.84 4.32
C ASN A 21 4.21 -9.09 5.07
N TYR A 22 4.20 -10.22 4.36
CA TYR A 22 3.80 -11.52 4.89
C TYR A 22 4.60 -11.95 6.14
N LYS A 23 5.90 -11.64 6.19
CA LYS A 23 6.74 -11.96 7.36
C LYS A 23 6.30 -11.17 8.60
N LEU A 24 5.99 -9.89 8.41
CA LEU A 24 5.48 -9.05 9.50
C LEU A 24 4.08 -9.48 9.92
N TYR A 25 3.23 -9.85 8.96
CA TYR A 25 1.90 -10.39 9.20
C TYR A 25 1.93 -11.61 10.13
N LYS A 26 2.76 -12.61 9.81
CA LYS A 26 2.91 -13.81 10.66
C LYS A 26 3.44 -13.51 12.07
N LYS A 27 4.14 -12.38 12.27
CA LYS A 27 4.71 -12.00 13.58
C LYS A 27 3.80 -11.10 14.41
N LYS A 28 3.10 -10.16 13.79
CA LYS A 28 2.35 -9.08 14.46
C LYS A 28 0.87 -9.00 14.08
N GLY A 29 0.40 -9.86 13.18
CA GLY A 29 -0.96 -9.85 12.68
C GLY A 29 -1.20 -8.81 11.57
N LYS A 30 -2.47 -8.44 11.38
CA LYS A 30 -2.93 -7.58 10.28
C LYS A 30 -2.36 -6.15 10.35
N GLU A 31 -2.24 -5.58 11.53
CA GLU A 31 -1.90 -4.18 11.71
C GLU A 31 -0.46 -3.89 11.26
N GLY A 32 -0.30 -2.88 10.39
CA GLY A 32 1.00 -2.50 9.83
C GLY A 32 1.61 -3.51 8.84
N SER A 33 0.95 -4.64 8.58
CA SER A 33 1.42 -5.63 7.61
C SER A 33 1.19 -5.21 6.16
N CYS A 34 0.17 -4.38 5.91
CA CYS A 34 -0.04 -3.69 4.63
C CYS A 34 0.42 -2.25 4.73
N MET A 35 1.26 -1.78 3.81
CA MET A 35 1.73 -0.40 3.78
C MET A 35 1.42 0.25 2.44
N VAL A 36 0.68 1.35 2.47
CA VAL A 36 0.49 2.18 1.28
C VAL A 36 1.75 3.00 1.01
N LYS A 37 2.13 3.04 -0.26
CA LYS A 37 3.20 3.89 -0.77
C LYS A 37 2.59 4.81 -1.81
N ILE A 38 2.65 6.11 -1.54
CA ILE A 38 2.03 7.14 -2.36
C ILE A 38 3.14 7.93 -3.06
N HIS A 39 2.88 8.33 -4.30
CA HIS A 39 3.76 9.22 -5.04
C HIS A 39 3.97 10.54 -4.25
N PRO A 40 5.20 11.08 -4.14
CA PRO A 40 5.47 12.26 -3.31
C PRO A 40 4.56 13.46 -3.59
N ASN A 41 4.21 13.71 -4.86
CA ASN A 41 3.32 14.82 -5.24
C ASN A 41 1.89 14.67 -4.70
N LEU A 42 1.45 13.45 -4.38
CA LEU A 42 0.12 13.17 -3.81
C LEU A 42 0.19 12.93 -2.30
N ALA A 43 1.39 12.80 -1.74
CA ALA A 43 1.59 12.39 -0.35
C ALA A 43 1.17 13.45 0.69
N ASN A 44 0.84 14.66 0.27
CA ASN A 44 0.33 15.73 1.15
C ASN A 44 -1.18 15.93 1.05
N ASP A 45 -1.87 15.21 0.16
CA ASP A 45 -3.31 15.31 0.00
C ASP A 45 -4.02 14.43 1.05
N GLU A 46 -4.76 15.08 1.96
CA GLU A 46 -5.46 14.42 3.07
C GLU A 46 -6.61 13.52 2.59
N PHE A 47 -7.32 13.91 1.53
CA PHE A 47 -8.41 13.10 0.97
C PHE A 47 -7.84 11.79 0.43
N ILE A 48 -6.78 11.87 -0.38
CA ILE A 48 -6.12 10.70 -0.95
C ILE A 48 -5.57 9.79 0.16
N LYS A 49 -4.87 10.34 1.16
CA LYS A 49 -4.37 9.54 2.29
C LYS A 49 -5.49 8.79 3.00
N LYS A 50 -6.59 9.47 3.30
CA LYS A 50 -7.74 8.88 4.01
C LYS A 50 -8.34 7.74 3.19
N THR A 51 -8.66 7.99 1.93
CA THR A 51 -9.25 6.98 1.03
C THR A 51 -8.34 5.76 0.88
N LEU A 52 -7.03 5.96 0.77
CA LEU A 52 -6.10 4.86 0.65
C LEU A 52 -5.96 4.05 1.94
N ASN A 53 -5.98 4.69 3.12
CA ASN A 53 -5.99 3.95 4.38
C ASN A 53 -7.29 3.13 4.54
N GLU A 54 -8.45 3.71 4.23
CA GLU A 54 -9.74 3.00 4.25
C GLU A 54 -9.74 1.79 3.30
N LEU A 55 -9.15 1.93 2.10
CA LEU A 55 -8.97 0.81 1.17
C LEU A 55 -8.13 -0.31 1.77
N ILE A 56 -7.04 0.02 2.47
CA ILE A 56 -6.16 -0.95 3.11
C ILE A 56 -6.88 -1.70 4.23
N ASP A 57 -7.62 -0.97 5.06
CA ASP A 57 -8.37 -1.56 6.16
C ASP A 57 -9.46 -2.49 5.61
N TYR A 58 -10.16 -2.07 4.55
CA TYR A 58 -11.10 -2.93 3.85
C TYR A 58 -10.45 -4.23 3.35
N ILE A 59 -9.27 -4.17 2.74
CA ILE A 59 -8.56 -5.39 2.27
C ILE A 59 -8.24 -6.31 3.45
N ARG A 60 -7.69 -5.76 4.56
CA ARG A 60 -7.31 -6.55 5.75
C ARG A 60 -8.51 -7.24 6.41
N ASP A 61 -9.67 -6.60 6.36
CA ASP A 61 -10.86 -7.09 7.05
C ASP A 61 -11.67 -8.06 6.20
N ASN A 62 -11.66 -7.90 4.86
CA ASN A 62 -12.51 -8.68 3.96
C ASN A 62 -11.78 -9.78 3.19
N TYR A 63 -10.45 -9.76 3.13
CA TYR A 63 -9.67 -10.78 2.41
C TYR A 63 -8.85 -11.62 3.38
N ASN A 64 -8.72 -12.91 3.04
CA ASN A 64 -7.78 -13.78 3.73
C ASN A 64 -6.36 -13.46 3.27
N MET A 65 -5.62 -12.73 4.10
CA MET A 65 -4.24 -12.33 3.83
C MET A 65 -3.27 -13.51 3.70
N GLU A 66 -3.67 -14.72 4.11
CA GLU A 66 -2.85 -15.92 3.95
C GLU A 66 -2.83 -16.48 2.52
N ASP A 67 -3.78 -16.07 1.68
CA ASP A 67 -3.92 -16.53 0.30
C ASP A 67 -3.19 -15.62 -0.72
N MET A 68 -2.47 -14.59 -0.25
CA MET A 68 -1.77 -13.58 -1.07
C MET A 68 -0.27 -13.85 -1.26
#